data_AF-A0A5N9BXE8-F1
#
_entry.id   AF-A0A5N9BXE8-F1
#
_cell.length_a   1.000
_cell.length_b   1.000
_cell.length_c   1.000
_cell.angle_alpha   90.00
_cell.angle_beta   90.00
_cell.angle_gamma   90.00
#
_symmetry.space_group_name_H-M   'P 1'
#
loop_
_entity.id
_entity.type
_entity.pdbx_description
1 polymer ?
#
loop_
_entity_poly.entity_id
_entity_poly.type
_entity_poly.pdbx_seq_one_letter_code
_entity_poly.pdbx_strand_id
1 'polypeptide(L)'
;MDPEPLLNAQWSELGDLLTNIWIVVIFIVFFAFNMLIANNWLPSLTSTKHLPPALAKLRPGFYLVSIASFGCAMYFLSRVVDHAGVLRDFWPNYWI
;
A
#
# COMPACT_ATOMS: atom_id res chain seq x y z
N MET A 1 18.75 -21.97 29.45
CA MET A 1 18.90 -20.65 28.81
C MET A 1 17.50 -20.13 28.64
N ASP A 2 17.01 -19.34 29.59
CA ASP A 2 15.73 -18.67 29.43
C ASP A 2 15.88 -17.65 28.29
N PRO A 3 14.89 -17.51 27.40
CA PRO A 3 14.97 -16.53 26.32
C PRO A 3 15.11 -15.13 26.93
N GLU A 4 16.13 -14.38 26.52
CA GLU A 4 16.26 -12.98 26.93
C GLU A 4 15.03 -12.21 26.43
N PRO A 5 14.34 -11.47 27.31
CA PRO A 5 13.20 -10.66 26.90
C PRO A 5 13.67 -9.56 25.95
N LEU A 6 12.97 -9.43 24.82
CA LEU A 6 13.17 -8.36 23.84
C LEU A 6 13.22 -6.98 24.52
N LEU A 7 14.25 -6.19 24.23
CA LEU A 7 14.33 -4.81 24.72
C LEU A 7 13.21 -3.97 24.07
N ASN A 8 12.70 -2.97 24.78
CA ASN A 8 11.63 -2.07 24.29
C ASN A 8 11.92 -1.46 22.90
N ALA A 9 13.18 -1.22 22.56
CA ALA A 9 13.58 -0.70 21.25
C ALA A 9 13.25 -1.67 20.11
N GLN A 10 13.51 -2.96 20.30
CA GLN A 10 13.24 -4.01 19.30
C GLN A 10 11.74 -4.18 19.03
N TRP A 11 10.92 -4.06 20.07
CA TRP A 11 9.46 -4.06 19.92
C TRP A 11 8.94 -2.85 19.14
N SER A 12 9.53 -1.67 19.35
CA SER A 12 9.17 -0.46 18.60
C SER A 12 9.48 -0.64 17.12
N GLU A 13 10.67 -1.14 16.79
CA GLU A 13 11.09 -1.32 15.40
C GLU A 13 10.26 -2.38 14.66
N LEU A 14 9.88 -3.48 15.34
CA LEU A 14 8.94 -4.45 14.80
C LEU A 14 7.54 -3.85 14.58
N GLY A 15 7.09 -2.98 15.49
CA GLY A 15 5.84 -2.25 15.35
C GLY A 15 5.84 -1.31 14.16
N ASP A 16 6.95 -0.60 13.92
CA ASP A 16 7.14 0.26 12.76
C ASP A 16 7.14 -0.56 11.47
N LEU A 17 7.88 -1.67 11.41
CA LEU A 17 7.88 -2.57 10.26
C LEU A 17 6.46 -3.04 9.91
N LEU A 18 5.71 -3.54 10.91
CA LEU A 18 4.35 -4.01 10.72
C LEU A 18 3.42 -2.89 10.24
N THR A 19 3.52 -1.70 10.83
CA THR A 19 2.73 -0.53 10.44
C THR A 19 3.00 -0.14 8.99
N ASN A 20 4.27 -0.09 8.59
CA ASN A 20 4.65 0.21 7.21
C ASN A 20 4.07 -0.83 6.23
N ILE A 21 4.10 -2.12 6.56
CA ILE A 21 3.49 -3.17 5.73
C ILE A 21 1.97 -2.93 5.55
N TRP A 22 1.26 -2.64 6.64
CA TRP A 22 -0.18 -2.33 6.56
C TRP A 22 -0.48 -1.11 5.70
N ILE A 23 0.33 -0.07 5.82
CA ILE A 23 0.19 1.15 5.01
C ILE A 23 0.36 0.83 3.52
N VAL A 24 1.36 0.01 3.15
CA VAL A 24 1.54 -0.45 1.76
C VAL A 24 0.28 -1.14 1.25
N VAL A 25 -0.28 -2.09 2.02
CA VAL A 25 -1.50 -2.81 1.64
C VAL A 25 -2.66 -1.86 1.40
N ILE A 26 -2.88 -0.90 2.30
CA ILE A 26 -3.95 0.10 2.16
C ILE A 26 -3.78 0.91 0.87
N PHE A 27 -2.58 1.41 0.59
CA PHE A 27 -2.34 2.20 -0.61
C PHE A 27 -2.46 1.38 -1.90
N ILE A 28 -2.05 0.11 -1.91
CA ILE A 28 -2.22 -0.78 -3.06
C ILE A 28 -3.70 -1.10 -3.31
N VAL A 29 -4.49 -1.35 -2.27
CA VAL A 29 -5.94 -1.57 -2.40
C VAL A 29 -6.61 -0.31 -2.94
N PHE A 30 -6.24 0.86 -2.41
CA PHE A 30 -6.78 2.13 -2.87
C PHE A 30 -6.40 2.42 -4.32
N PHE A 31 -5.14 2.15 -4.71
CA PHE A 31 -4.69 2.21 -6.11
C PHE A 31 -5.55 1.31 -7.03
N ALA A 32 -5.71 0.04 -6.67
CA ALA A 32 -6.47 -0.92 -7.46
C ALA A 32 -7.94 -0.50 -7.61
N PHE A 33 -8.55 0.00 -6.52
CA PHE A 33 -9.92 0.50 -6.52
C PHE A 33 -10.12 1.70 -7.45
N ASN A 34 -9.23 2.71 -7.36
CA ASN A 34 -9.29 3.88 -8.24
C ASN A 34 -9.08 3.51 -9.72
N MET A 35 -8.16 2.58 -10.01
CA MET A 35 -7.95 2.04 -11.35
C MET A 35 -9.18 1.30 -11.87
N LEU A 36 -9.85 0.51 -11.03
CA LEU A 36 -11.06 -0.22 -11.41
C LEU A 36 -12.22 0.74 -11.73
N ILE A 37 -12.37 1.82 -10.96
CA ILE A 37 -13.36 2.87 -11.25
C ILE A 37 -13.08 3.53 -12.60
N ALA A 38 -11.83 3.94 -12.83
CA ALA A 38 -11.43 4.66 -14.04
C ALA A 38 -11.54 3.81 -15.32
N ASN A 39 -11.21 2.52 -15.25
CA ASN A 39 -11.13 1.62 -16.39
C ASN A 39 -12.42 0.85 -16.67
N ASN A 40 -13.17 0.44 -15.64
CA ASN A 40 -14.33 -0.44 -15.81
C ASN A 40 -15.64 0.28 -15.50
N TRP A 41 -15.79 0.85 -14.29
CA TRP A 41 -17.08 1.37 -13.85
C TRP A 41 -17.51 2.63 -14.61
N LEU A 42 -16.66 3.66 -14.68
CA LEU A 42 -16.99 4.90 -15.39
C LEU A 42 -17.36 4.68 -16.87
N PRO A 43 -16.58 3.95 -17.69
CA PRO A 43 -16.97 3.69 -19.08
C PRO A 43 -18.21 2.79 -19.21
N SER A 44 -18.38 1.78 -18.35
CA SER A 44 -19.56 0.91 -18.36
C SER A 44 -20.85 1.69 -18.06
N LEU A 45 -20.84 2.52 -17.03
CA LEU A 45 -22.00 3.29 -16.58
C LEU A 45 -22.34 4.46 -17.50
N THR A 46 -21.36 5.02 -18.21
CA THR A 46 -21.59 6.07 -19.20
C THR A 46 -22.10 5.50 -20.53
N SER A 47 -21.62 4.33 -20.95
CA SER A 47 -22.13 3.62 -22.13
C SER A 47 -23.60 3.21 -21.97
N THR A 48 -23.97 2.72 -20.79
CA THR A 48 -25.34 2.33 -20.43
C THR A 48 -26.26 3.52 -20.12
N LYS A 49 -25.77 4.76 -20.21
CA LYS A 49 -26.49 6.01 -19.89
C LYS A 49 -27.03 6.09 -18.45
N HIS A 50 -26.51 5.25 -17.54
CA HIS A 50 -26.82 5.36 -16.11
C HIS A 50 -26.11 6.55 -15.45
N LEU A 51 -25.01 7.02 -16.02
CA LEU A 51 -24.31 8.22 -15.59
C LEU A 51 -24.20 9.25 -16.72
N PRO A 52 -24.31 10.56 -16.40
CA PRO A 52 -24.13 11.61 -17.39
C PRO A 52 -22.70 11.62 -17.95
N PRO A 53 -22.51 11.92 -19.24
CA PRO A 53 -21.20 11.90 -19.90
C PRO A 53 -20.21 12.92 -19.33
N ALA A 54 -20.69 13.92 -18.58
CA ALA A 54 -19.83 14.83 -17.82
C ALA A 54 -18.95 14.10 -16.78
N LEU A 55 -19.44 13.02 -16.16
CA LEU A 55 -18.67 12.24 -15.18
C LEU A 55 -17.57 11.40 -15.83
N ALA A 56 -17.66 11.12 -17.13
CA ALA A 56 -16.56 10.49 -17.88
C ALA A 56 -15.28 11.35 -17.87
N LYS A 57 -15.41 12.68 -17.68
CA LYS A 57 -14.27 13.60 -17.57
C LYS A 57 -13.51 13.47 -16.25
N LEU A 58 -14.05 12.78 -15.25
CA LEU A 58 -13.37 12.52 -13.97
C LEU A 58 -12.32 11.40 -14.06
N ARG A 59 -12.35 10.59 -15.13
CA ARG A 59 -11.39 9.50 -15.36
C ARG A 59 -9.91 9.91 -15.19
N PRO A 60 -9.41 10.99 -15.82
CA PRO A 60 -8.04 11.47 -15.58
C PRO A 60 -7.75 11.78 -14.11
N GLY A 61 -8.73 12.29 -13.36
CA GLY A 61 -8.60 12.52 -11.92
C GLY A 61 -8.35 11.22 -11.15
N PHE A 62 -9.12 10.17 -11.43
CA PHE A 62 -8.93 8.86 -10.82
C PHE A 62 -7.58 8.22 -11.18
N TYR A 63 -7.08 8.42 -12.40
CA TYR A 63 -5.74 7.96 -12.78
C TYR A 63 -4.64 8.71 -12.01
N LEU A 64 -4.76 10.03 -11.84
CA LEU A 64 -3.80 10.82 -11.06
C LEU A 64 -3.76 10.36 -9.59
N VAL A 65 -4.92 10.15 -8.97
CA VAL A 65 -5.02 9.63 -7.59
C VAL A 65 -4.42 8.22 -7.51
N SER A 66 -4.64 7.38 -8.53
CA SER A 66 -4.04 6.05 -8.60
C SER A 66 -2.51 6.13 -8.61
N ILE A 67 -1.92 6.93 -9.49
CA ILE A 67 -0.47 7.11 -9.59
C ILE A 67 0.11 7.64 -8.27
N ALA A 68 -0.54 8.63 -7.66
CA ALA A 68 -0.11 9.17 -6.37
C ALA A 68 -0.14 8.09 -5.27
N SER A 69 -1.21 7.30 -5.20
CA SER A 69 -1.37 6.22 -4.22
C SER A 69 -0.33 5.12 -4.42
N PHE A 70 -0.03 4.77 -5.67
CA PHE A 70 1.02 3.81 -6.00
C PHE A 70 2.40 4.33 -5.61
N GLY A 71 2.69 5.62 -5.86
CA GLY A 71 3.92 6.27 -5.40
C GLY A 71 4.08 6.22 -3.88
N CYS A 72 3.01 6.51 -3.13
CA CYS A 72 2.99 6.35 -1.68
C CYS A 72 3.25 4.90 -1.26
N ALA A 73 2.60 3.92 -1.89
CA ALA A 73 2.84 2.50 -1.60
C ALA A 73 4.31 2.13 -1.77
N MET A 74 4.95 2.57 -2.87
CA MET A 74 6.37 2.28 -3.13
C MET A 74 7.30 2.94 -2.11
N TYR A 75 6.98 4.16 -1.66
CA TYR A 75 7.71 4.83 -0.59
C TYR A 75 7.62 4.05 0.74
N PHE A 76 6.43 3.61 1.15
CA PHE A 76 6.29 2.82 2.37
C PHE A 76 6.94 1.43 2.21
N LEU A 77 6.94 0.86 1.00
CA LEU A 77 7.61 -0.41 0.73
C LEU A 77 9.13 -0.29 0.89
N SER A 78 9.76 0.82 0.46
CA SER A 78 11.19 1.01 0.70
C SER A 78 11.50 1.09 2.19
N ARG A 79 10.62 1.72 2.99
CA ARG A 79 10.74 1.75 4.46
C ARG A 79 10.63 0.36 5.08
N VAL A 80 9.77 -0.51 4.55
CA VAL A 80 9.70 -1.91 4.98
C VAL A 80 11.04 -2.62 4.75
N VAL A 81 11.68 -2.41 3.60
CA VAL A 81 13.00 -3.00 3.30
C VAL A 81 14.07 -2.47 4.26
N ASP A 82 14.08 -1.17 4.55
CA ASP A 82 15.02 -0.57 5.52
C ASP A 82 14.84 -1.16 6.93
N HIS A 83 13.59 -1.30 7.38
CA HIS A 83 13.27 -1.83 8.70
C HIS A 83 13.36 -3.36 8.78
N ALA A 84 13.37 -4.07 7.66
CA ALA A 84 13.52 -5.53 7.62
C ALA A 84 14.88 -6.00 8.16
N GLY A 85 15.89 -5.12 8.23
CA GLY A 85 17.17 -5.41 8.88
C GLY A 85 17.04 -5.90 10.33
N VAL A 86 15.98 -5.50 11.02
CA VAL A 86 15.68 -5.92 12.40
C VAL A 86 15.33 -7.40 12.48
N LEU A 87 14.77 -8.00 11.42
CA LEU A 87 14.52 -9.44 11.39
C LEU A 87 15.82 -10.23 11.43
N ARG A 88 16.92 -9.65 10.96
CA ARG A 88 18.23 -10.28 10.90
C ARG A 88 18.84 -10.51 12.28
N ASP A 89 18.46 -9.69 13.26
CA ASP A 89 18.86 -9.82 14.65
C ASP A 89 18.13 -10.99 15.36
N PHE A 90 16.93 -11.37 14.88
CA PHE A 90 16.12 -12.46 15.45
C PHE A 90 16.20 -13.78 14.67
N TRP A 91 16.28 -13.68 13.35
CA TRP A 91 16.37 -14.80 12.43
C TRP A 91 17.57 -14.61 11.52
N PRO A 92 18.74 -15.18 11.90
CA PRO A 92 19.97 -15.09 11.11
C PRO A 92 19.83 -15.65 9.69
N ASN A 93 18.87 -16.57 9.49
CA ASN A 93 18.57 -17.24 8.22
C ASN A 93 17.22 -16.79 7.64
N TYR A 94 16.90 -15.50 7.61
CA TYR A 94 15.70 -15.02 6.93
C TYR A 94 15.96 -14.86 5.41
N TRP A 95 14.96 -15.20 4.58
CA TRP A 95 15.09 -15.42 3.13
C TRP A 95 14.73 -14.19 2.26
N ILE A 96 14.74 -12.99 2.83
CA ILE A 96 14.43 -11.75 2.11
C ILE A 96 15.65 -10.84 2.01
#